data_AF-A0A971Q6G2-F1
#
_entry.id   AF-A0A971Q6G2-F1
#
_cell.length_a   1.000
_cell.length_b   1.000
_cell.length_c   1.000
_cell.angle_alpha   90.00
_cell.angle_beta   90.00
_cell.angle_gamma   90.00
#
_symmetry.space_group_name_H-M   'P 1'
#
loop_
_entity.id
_entity.type
_entity.pdbx_description
1 polymer ?
#
loop_
_entity_poly.entity_id
_entity_poly.type
_entity_poly.pdbx_seq_one_letter_code
_entity_poly.pdbx_strand_id
1 'polypeptide(L)'
;MTLSSDSNVNRYIDQQLRTLAVKALAVIYRGALVGLDRLCGCARPLQAADQFQGLAYEKCDNAAGADGGREVTIFTEGDFEFALAGATKTAIGRPVFATDDNTLTFAGGSASYVGRIVDVPAAGSIIVRIDPQRRFTANVCVPLASSTAAAAKNPVGCWSTPIVVVKAQCWFETKPDQGALDVGADAADPDEIVDSFNLTTLVDGTPSNLILAGTTVAANTRLWARVGQANAAAGVGGGLAIEYFPLP
;
A
#
# COMPACT_ATOMS: atom_id res chain seq x y z
N MET A 1 2.12 -8.76 -25.19
CA MET A 1 2.89 -9.60 -26.15
C MET A 1 3.30 -10.87 -25.44
N THR A 2 3.15 -12.02 -26.09
CA THR A 2 3.64 -13.31 -25.59
C THR A 2 5.13 -13.43 -25.86
N LEU A 3 5.90 -14.04 -24.96
CA LEU A 3 7.32 -14.32 -25.19
C LEU A 3 7.46 -15.21 -26.46
N SER A 4 8.22 -14.74 -27.45
CA SER A 4 8.48 -15.48 -28.70
C SER A 4 9.75 -16.33 -28.64
N SER A 5 10.49 -16.26 -27.53
CA SER A 5 11.67 -17.04 -27.21
C SER A 5 11.93 -16.99 -25.71
N ASP A 6 12.78 -17.88 -25.21
CA ASP A 6 13.21 -17.88 -23.81
C ASP A 6 13.83 -16.53 -23.44
N SER A 7 13.40 -15.98 -22.31
CA SER A 7 14.01 -14.81 -21.70
C SER A 7 14.83 -15.25 -20.49
N ASN A 8 16.14 -15.02 -20.52
CA ASN A 8 16.98 -15.20 -19.34
C ASN A 8 16.66 -14.10 -18.33
N VAL A 9 16.04 -14.47 -17.21
CA VAL A 9 15.73 -13.58 -16.10
C VAL A 9 16.74 -13.83 -14.98
N ASN A 10 17.44 -12.78 -14.56
CA ASN A 10 18.36 -12.88 -13.41
C ASN A 10 17.55 -13.24 -12.17
N ARG A 11 17.88 -14.38 -11.55
CA ARG A 11 17.30 -14.82 -10.29
C ARG A 11 18.27 -14.57 -9.15
N TYR A 12 17.82 -13.82 -8.16
CA TYR A 12 18.49 -13.74 -6.87
C TYR A 12 17.99 -14.92 -6.03
N ILE A 13 18.88 -15.87 -5.72
CA ILE A 13 18.52 -17.18 -5.17
C ILE A 13 18.22 -17.11 -3.67
N ASP A 14 18.92 -16.21 -2.97
CA ASP A 14 18.75 -16.01 -1.54
C ASP A 14 17.74 -14.89 -1.26
N GLN A 15 16.68 -15.22 -0.51
CA GLN A 15 15.73 -14.24 -0.01
C GLN A 15 16.20 -13.69 1.36
N GLN A 16 17.12 -14.36 2.03
CA GLN A 16 17.62 -13.94 3.32
C GLN A 16 18.40 -12.64 3.20
N LEU A 17 19.37 -12.58 2.29
CA LEU A 17 20.22 -11.41 2.08
C LEU A 17 19.90 -10.68 0.78
N ARG A 18 19.74 -9.36 0.88
CA ARG A 18 19.58 -8.49 -0.28
C ARG A 18 20.52 -7.30 -0.21
N THR A 19 21.06 -6.93 -1.36
CA THR A 19 21.92 -5.76 -1.48
C THR A 19 21.11 -4.58 -2.03
N LEU A 20 21.24 -3.41 -1.39
CA LEU A 20 20.58 -2.17 -1.79
C LEU A 20 21.60 -1.03 -1.92
N ALA A 21 21.41 -0.18 -2.93
CA ALA A 21 22.14 1.07 -3.10
C ALA A 21 21.89 2.01 -1.92
N VAL A 22 22.95 2.59 -1.35
CA VAL A 22 22.87 3.47 -0.17
C VAL A 22 22.74 4.93 -0.60
N LYS A 23 21.90 5.69 0.09
CA LYS A 23 21.69 7.12 -0.13
C LYS A 23 22.98 7.91 0.09
N ALA A 24 23.15 9.01 -0.63
CA ALA A 24 24.21 9.99 -0.37
C ALA A 24 24.17 10.48 1.09
N LEU A 25 25.35 10.74 1.66
CA LEU A 25 25.52 11.31 3.00
C LEU A 25 24.94 10.44 4.14
N ALA A 26 24.68 9.16 3.90
CA ALA A 26 24.10 8.24 4.88
C ALA A 26 25.13 7.25 5.42
N VAL A 27 25.01 6.91 6.71
CA VAL A 27 25.75 5.82 7.35
C VAL A 27 24.74 4.85 7.93
N ILE A 28 24.79 3.59 7.49
CA ILE A 28 23.94 2.51 8.00
C ILE A 28 24.82 1.62 8.88
N TYR A 29 24.46 1.49 10.15
CA TYR A 29 25.18 0.62 11.08
C TYR A 29 24.64 -0.81 11.01
N ARG A 30 25.49 -1.79 11.34
CA ARG A 30 25.06 -3.18 11.48
C ARG A 30 23.95 -3.28 12.54
N GLY A 31 22.87 -3.99 12.21
CA GLY A 31 21.70 -4.13 13.08
C GLY A 31 20.73 -2.95 13.04
N ALA A 32 21.00 -1.91 12.25
CA ALA A 32 20.06 -0.81 12.06
C ALA A 32 18.86 -1.25 11.20
N LEU A 33 17.68 -0.74 11.52
CA LEU A 33 16.51 -0.85 10.66
C LEU A 33 16.71 0.05 9.44
N VAL A 34 16.54 -0.50 8.25
CA VAL A 34 16.79 0.20 6.99
C VAL A 34 15.47 0.63 6.36
N GLY A 35 15.37 1.92 6.04
CA GLY A 35 14.27 2.50 5.27
C GLY A 35 14.66 2.73 3.80
N LEU A 36 13.65 2.87 2.93
CA LEU A 36 13.85 3.28 1.54
C LEU A 36 13.44 4.73 1.35
N ASP A 37 14.37 5.56 0.88
CA ASP A 37 14.01 6.88 0.38
C ASP A 37 13.34 6.74 -0.99
N ARG A 38 12.09 7.16 -1.09
CA ARG A 38 11.30 7.06 -2.32
C ARG A 38 11.69 8.05 -3.40
N LEU A 39 12.37 9.14 -3.07
CA LEU A 39 12.79 10.14 -4.06
C LEU A 39 13.95 9.65 -4.92
N CYS A 40 14.93 8.96 -4.30
CA CYS A 40 16.11 8.43 -5.00
C CYS A 40 16.12 6.90 -5.13
N GLY A 41 15.22 6.18 -4.47
CA GLY A 41 15.18 4.72 -4.49
C GLY A 41 16.36 4.07 -3.76
N CYS A 42 16.99 4.78 -2.82
CA CYS A 42 18.16 4.30 -2.08
C CYS A 42 17.84 3.99 -0.61
N ALA A 43 18.57 3.03 -0.06
CA ALA A 43 18.54 2.66 1.35
C ALA A 43 19.13 3.76 2.23
N ARG A 44 18.49 3.99 3.37
CA ARG A 44 18.94 4.93 4.42
C ARG A 44 18.64 4.36 5.81
N PRO A 45 19.24 4.91 6.89
CA PRO A 45 18.74 4.69 8.24
C PRO A 45 17.24 5.00 8.28
N LEU A 46 16.44 4.08 8.80
CA LEU A 46 14.98 4.22 8.78
C LEU A 46 14.55 5.52 9.43
N GLN A 47 13.67 6.25 8.75
CA GLN A 47 12.92 7.38 9.32
C GLN A 47 11.44 7.01 9.39
N ALA A 48 10.71 7.62 10.33
CA ALA A 48 9.26 7.44 10.42
C ALA A 48 8.58 7.68 9.06
N ALA A 49 7.60 6.83 8.74
CA ALA A 49 6.86 6.73 7.48
C ALA A 49 7.64 6.14 6.29
N ASP A 50 8.92 5.78 6.45
CA ASP A 50 9.65 5.06 5.41
C ASP A 50 9.08 3.66 5.19
N GLN A 51 9.25 3.15 3.98
CA GLN A 51 9.15 1.71 3.78
C GLN A 51 10.35 1.02 4.42
N PHE A 52 10.10 0.24 5.47
CA PHE A 52 11.09 -0.67 6.03
C PHE A 52 11.52 -1.70 4.97
N GLN A 53 12.83 -1.86 4.75
CA GLN A 53 13.38 -2.81 3.77
C GLN A 53 14.00 -4.05 4.42
N GLY A 54 14.40 -3.95 5.69
CA GLY A 54 15.05 -5.03 6.41
C GLY A 54 16.06 -4.54 7.43
N LEU A 55 16.83 -5.47 7.99
CA LEU A 55 17.85 -5.19 9.00
C LEU A 55 19.24 -5.18 8.39
N ALA A 56 20.09 -4.20 8.68
CA ALA A 56 21.44 -4.14 8.13
C ALA A 56 22.32 -5.32 8.61
N TYR A 57 22.86 -6.10 7.67
CA TYR A 57 23.77 -7.20 7.97
C TYR A 57 25.18 -6.70 8.36
N GLU A 58 25.58 -5.58 7.74
CA GLU A 58 26.89 -4.97 7.88
C GLU A 58 26.78 -3.45 8.02
N LYS A 59 27.88 -2.80 8.42
CA LYS A 59 27.98 -1.34 8.41
C LYS A 59 28.33 -0.89 7.00
N CYS A 60 27.58 0.06 6.46
CA CYS A 60 27.92 0.76 5.22
C CYS A 60 27.99 2.27 5.47
N ASP A 61 29.12 2.88 5.11
CA ASP A 61 29.37 4.32 5.27
C ASP A 61 29.44 4.99 3.90
N ASN A 62 28.37 5.66 3.49
CA ASN A 62 28.30 6.47 2.28
C ASN A 62 28.25 7.98 2.60
N ALA A 63 28.80 8.39 3.75
CA ALA A 63 28.69 9.76 4.25
C ALA A 63 29.31 10.84 3.33
N ALA A 64 30.24 10.45 2.46
CA ALA A 64 30.90 11.34 1.50
C ALA A 64 30.61 10.99 0.03
N GLY A 65 29.68 10.06 -0.22
CA GLY A 65 29.36 9.56 -1.56
C GLY A 65 28.06 10.13 -2.14
N ALA A 66 27.86 9.87 -3.43
CA ALA A 66 26.59 10.12 -4.11
C ALA A 66 25.58 8.98 -3.87
N ASP A 67 24.33 9.18 -4.30
CA ASP A 67 23.29 8.16 -4.25
C ASP A 67 23.74 6.92 -5.04
N GLY A 68 23.73 5.76 -4.39
CA GLY A 68 24.20 4.50 -4.97
C GLY A 68 25.72 4.36 -5.12
N GLY A 69 26.51 5.27 -4.53
CA GLY A 69 27.98 5.16 -4.53
C GLY A 69 28.51 3.96 -3.74
N ARG A 70 27.68 3.38 -2.85
CA ARG A 70 27.94 2.15 -2.12
C ARG A 70 26.67 1.33 -2.01
N GLU A 71 26.84 0.06 -1.68
CA GLU A 71 25.73 -0.85 -1.42
C GLU A 71 25.82 -1.40 0.01
N VAL A 72 24.67 -1.76 0.58
CA VAL A 72 24.56 -2.41 1.90
C VAL A 72 23.80 -3.71 1.76
N THR A 73 24.31 -4.77 2.39
CA THR A 73 23.55 -6.02 2.53
C THR A 73 22.62 -5.96 3.75
N ILE A 74 21.37 -6.40 3.55
CA ILE A 74 20.31 -6.42 4.57
C ILE A 74 19.68 -7.82 4.68
N PHE A 75 19.17 -8.14 5.87
CA PHE A 75 18.25 -9.25 6.09
C PHE A 75 16.84 -8.86 5.70
N THR A 76 16.19 -9.62 4.82
CA THR A 76 14.79 -9.35 4.43
C THR A 76 13.76 -10.29 5.04
N GLU A 77 14.23 -11.35 5.69
CA GLU A 77 13.41 -12.30 6.45
C GLU A 77 14.15 -12.78 7.72
N GLY A 78 13.40 -13.29 8.69
CA GLY A 78 13.93 -13.86 9.93
C GLY A 78 13.28 -13.32 11.20
N ASP A 79 13.67 -13.93 12.32
CA ASP A 79 13.23 -13.56 13.66
C ASP A 79 14.41 -12.91 14.40
N PHE A 80 14.22 -11.66 14.84
CA PHE A 80 15.29 -10.87 15.47
C PHE A 80 14.84 -10.33 16.83
N GLU A 81 15.75 -10.33 17.80
CA GLU A 81 15.50 -9.79 19.12
C GLU A 81 15.72 -8.28 19.14
N PHE A 82 14.76 -7.54 19.70
CA PHE A 82 14.81 -6.10 19.87
C PHE A 82 14.33 -5.68 21.26
N ALA A 83 14.81 -4.52 21.71
CA ALA A 83 14.27 -3.88 22.90
C ALA A 83 12.96 -3.14 22.56
N LEU A 84 11.91 -3.39 23.34
CA LEU A 84 10.65 -2.65 23.28
C LEU A 84 10.09 -2.45 24.68
N ALA A 85 10.19 -1.22 25.19
CA ALA A 85 9.70 -0.87 26.51
C ALA A 85 8.19 -1.15 26.63
N GLY A 86 7.78 -1.73 27.77
CA GLY A 86 6.38 -2.09 28.04
C GLY A 86 5.89 -3.35 27.32
N ALA A 87 6.75 -4.06 26.58
CA ALA A 87 6.40 -5.36 26.02
C ALA A 87 6.22 -6.41 27.14
N THR A 88 5.07 -7.08 27.10
CA THR A 88 4.73 -8.23 27.96
C THR A 88 4.20 -9.35 27.08
N LYS A 89 4.01 -10.56 27.62
CA LYS A 89 3.54 -11.73 26.85
C LYS A 89 2.24 -11.51 26.08
N THR A 90 1.39 -10.56 26.49
CA THR A 90 0.17 -10.19 25.76
C THR A 90 0.44 -9.47 24.43
N ALA A 91 1.70 -9.06 24.19
CA ALA A 91 2.12 -8.42 22.95
C ALA A 91 2.39 -9.42 21.81
N ILE A 92 2.47 -10.72 22.10
CA ILE A 92 2.68 -11.76 21.08
C ILE A 92 1.55 -11.68 20.04
N GLY A 93 1.93 -11.63 18.76
CA GLY A 93 1.03 -11.45 17.62
C GLY A 93 0.71 -10.00 17.26
N ARG A 94 1.05 -9.02 18.10
CA ARG A 94 0.83 -7.60 17.79
C ARG A 94 1.82 -7.08 16.73
N PRO A 95 1.41 -6.11 15.91
CA PRO A 95 2.33 -5.41 15.03
C PRO A 95 3.31 -4.55 15.85
N VAL A 96 4.52 -4.42 15.34
CA VAL A 96 5.53 -3.50 15.86
C VAL A 96 5.97 -2.54 14.77
N PHE A 97 6.22 -1.30 15.17
CA PHE A 97 6.57 -0.21 14.28
C PHE A 97 7.87 0.44 14.74
N ALA A 98 8.51 1.22 13.88
CA ALA A 98 9.73 1.95 14.17
C ALA A 98 9.59 3.44 13.85
N THR A 99 10.12 4.28 14.74
CA THR A 99 10.19 5.74 14.53
C THR A 99 11.53 6.18 13.92
N ASP A 100 12.57 5.37 14.12
CA ASP A 100 13.91 5.56 13.60
C ASP A 100 14.61 4.20 13.41
N ASP A 101 15.91 4.20 13.14
CA ASP A 101 16.70 3.02 12.82
C ASP A 101 17.00 2.09 14.00
N ASN A 102 16.63 2.45 15.23
CA ASN A 102 16.87 1.63 16.44
C ASN A 102 15.73 1.69 17.49
N THR A 103 14.65 2.43 17.25
CA THR A 103 13.57 2.64 18.21
C THR A 103 12.27 2.01 17.72
N LEU A 104 11.82 0.98 18.45
CA LEU A 104 10.54 0.32 18.22
C LEU A 104 9.42 0.90 19.10
N THR A 105 8.18 0.80 18.60
CA THR A 105 6.97 1.26 19.27
C THR A 105 5.76 0.39 18.93
N PHE A 106 4.78 0.35 19.83
CA PHE A 106 3.45 -0.22 19.56
C PHE A 106 2.54 0.74 18.79
N ALA A 107 2.89 2.02 18.71
CA ALA A 107 2.07 3.06 18.10
C ALA A 107 2.40 3.20 16.61
N GLY A 108 1.54 2.67 15.75
CA GLY A 108 1.71 2.72 14.30
C GLY A 108 1.26 4.01 13.63
N GLY A 109 1.33 5.17 14.31
CA GLY A 109 0.85 6.45 13.78
C GLY A 109 1.61 6.88 12.52
N SER A 110 2.67 7.68 12.69
CA SER A 110 3.63 7.97 11.61
C SER A 110 4.77 6.95 11.55
N ALA A 111 4.78 5.94 12.41
CA ALA A 111 5.87 4.97 12.51
C ALA A 111 5.79 3.91 11.41
N SER A 112 6.94 3.48 10.91
CA SER A 112 7.05 2.49 9.85
C SER A 112 6.78 1.10 10.39
N TYR A 113 5.94 0.32 9.69
CA TYR A 113 5.70 -1.07 10.07
C TYR A 113 6.96 -1.92 9.85
N VAL A 114 7.39 -2.66 10.88
CA VAL A 114 8.59 -3.51 10.84
C VAL A 114 8.23 -4.99 10.73
N GLY A 115 7.21 -5.42 11.45
CA GLY A 115 6.92 -6.85 11.58
C GLY A 115 5.87 -7.17 12.65
N ARG A 116 5.84 -8.44 13.06
CA ARG A 116 5.00 -8.92 14.17
C ARG A 116 5.84 -9.54 15.26
N ILE A 117 5.39 -9.38 16.50
CA ILE A 117 6.02 -10.00 17.66
C ILE A 117 5.67 -11.49 17.67
N VAL A 118 6.69 -12.36 17.68
CA VAL A 118 6.54 -13.82 17.75
C VAL A 118 6.69 -14.32 19.17
N ASP A 119 7.56 -13.70 19.97
CA ASP A 119 7.78 -14.07 21.36
C ASP A 119 8.25 -12.86 22.19
N VAL A 120 8.17 -12.98 23.52
CA VAL A 120 8.62 -11.98 24.50
C VAL A 120 9.47 -12.70 25.55
N PRO A 121 10.78 -12.89 25.30
CA PRO A 121 11.65 -13.71 26.15
C PRO A 121 11.84 -13.11 27.55
N ALA A 122 11.82 -11.78 27.66
CA ALA A 122 11.90 -11.05 28.92
C ALA A 122 11.09 -9.75 28.85
N ALA A 123 10.79 -9.16 30.01
CA ALA A 123 10.15 -7.84 30.05
C ALA A 123 11.04 -6.81 29.33
N GLY A 124 10.48 -6.10 28.35
CA GLY A 124 11.22 -5.13 27.55
C GLY A 124 12.02 -5.71 26.38
N SER A 125 12.00 -7.03 26.16
CA SER A 125 12.62 -7.68 25.00
C SER A 125 11.57 -8.45 24.19
N ILE A 126 11.64 -8.35 22.87
CA ILE A 126 10.73 -9.00 21.93
C ILE A 126 11.50 -9.69 20.82
N ILE A 127 10.98 -10.82 20.35
CA ILE A 127 11.41 -11.43 19.09
C ILE A 127 10.41 -11.01 18.01
N VAL A 128 10.91 -10.35 16.97
CA VAL A 128 10.11 -9.83 15.86
C VAL A 128 10.40 -10.62 14.61
N ARG A 129 9.35 -11.17 14.00
CA ARG A 129 9.41 -11.62 12.62
C ARG A 129 9.33 -10.40 11.73
N ILE A 130 10.44 -10.06 11.10
CA ILE A 130 10.50 -8.91 10.20
C ILE A 130 9.68 -9.18 8.95
N ASP A 131 9.01 -8.15 8.46
CA ASP A 131 8.15 -8.23 7.29
C ASP A 131 8.26 -6.92 6.49
N PRO A 132 9.43 -6.68 5.85
CA PRO A 132 9.75 -5.45 5.13
C PRO A 132 8.88 -5.21 3.88
N GLN A 133 8.10 -6.21 3.48
CA GLN A 133 7.25 -6.11 2.31
C GLN A 133 5.80 -6.48 2.63
N ARG A 134 5.36 -6.30 3.89
CA ARG A 134 3.98 -6.61 4.28
C ARG A 134 2.97 -5.76 3.54
N ARG A 135 2.58 -6.20 2.35
CA ARG A 135 1.58 -5.53 1.52
C ARG A 135 0.75 -6.56 0.80
N PHE A 136 -0.26 -7.01 1.53
CA PHE A 136 -1.47 -7.47 0.89
C PHE A 136 -2.13 -6.28 0.21
N THR A 137 -2.74 -6.53 -0.94
CA THR A 137 -3.74 -5.61 -1.49
C THR A 137 -4.83 -5.41 -0.44
N ALA A 138 -5.18 -4.15 -0.19
CA ALA A 138 -6.33 -3.79 0.63
C ALA A 138 -7.54 -3.59 -0.28
N ASN A 139 -8.74 -3.73 0.27
CA ASN A 139 -9.97 -3.45 -0.44
C ASN A 139 -10.82 -2.42 0.30
N VAL A 140 -11.50 -1.58 -0.46
CA VAL A 140 -12.59 -0.75 0.01
C VAL A 140 -13.85 -1.12 -0.75
N CYS A 141 -14.98 -1.21 -0.06
CA CYS A 141 -16.28 -1.46 -0.66
C CYS A 141 -17.24 -0.38 -0.15
N VAL A 142 -17.83 0.37 -1.07
CA VAL A 142 -18.79 1.44 -0.73
C VAL A 142 -20.12 1.24 -1.46
N PRO A 143 -21.24 1.62 -0.83
CA PRO A 143 -22.51 1.65 -1.52
C PRO A 143 -22.52 2.73 -2.60
N LEU A 144 -23.18 2.44 -3.72
CA LEU A 144 -23.46 3.39 -4.78
C LEU A 144 -24.95 3.73 -4.78
N ALA A 145 -25.26 5.00 -4.53
CA ALA A 145 -26.58 5.55 -4.79
C ALA A 145 -26.75 5.82 -6.30
N SER A 146 -27.96 5.62 -6.79
CA SER A 146 -28.42 6.02 -8.12
C SER A 146 -29.71 6.83 -7.96
N SER A 147 -29.96 7.79 -8.86
CA SER A 147 -31.12 8.66 -8.80
C SER A 147 -31.60 9.04 -10.19
N THR A 148 -32.91 9.24 -10.34
CA THR A 148 -33.52 9.81 -11.54
C THR A 148 -33.54 11.34 -11.54
N ALA A 149 -33.25 11.99 -10.40
CA ALA A 149 -33.32 13.45 -10.26
C ALA A 149 -32.03 14.17 -10.67
N ALA A 150 -30.87 13.56 -10.40
CA ALA A 150 -29.55 14.09 -10.73
C ALA A 150 -28.50 12.97 -10.62
N ALA A 151 -27.28 13.24 -11.10
CA ALA A 151 -26.14 12.35 -10.85
C ALA A 151 -25.85 12.26 -9.34
N ALA A 152 -25.65 11.04 -8.85
CA ALA A 152 -25.37 10.78 -7.45
C ALA A 152 -23.85 10.74 -7.18
N LYS A 153 -23.40 11.50 -6.19
CA LYS A 153 -21.99 11.54 -5.77
C LYS A 153 -21.80 10.70 -4.52
N ASN A 154 -20.95 9.68 -4.61
CA ASN A 154 -20.73 8.71 -3.53
C ASN A 154 -19.28 8.86 -3.03
N PRO A 155 -19.05 9.14 -1.74
CA PRO A 155 -17.70 9.16 -1.20
C PRO A 155 -17.14 7.72 -1.13
N VAL A 156 -15.96 7.49 -1.71
CA VAL A 156 -15.31 6.17 -1.69
C VAL A 156 -14.35 6.05 -0.51
N GLY A 157 -13.45 7.01 -0.38
CA GLY A 157 -12.43 6.99 0.67
C GLY A 157 -11.39 8.09 0.51
N CYS A 158 -10.53 8.19 1.51
CA CYS A 158 -9.30 8.97 1.48
C CYS A 158 -8.24 8.21 2.28
N TRP A 159 -7.00 8.23 1.82
CA TRP A 159 -5.90 7.48 2.43
C TRP A 159 -4.80 8.43 2.88
N SER A 160 -4.18 8.12 4.01
CA SER A 160 -3.06 8.91 4.54
C SER A 160 -1.78 8.75 3.72
N THR A 161 -1.68 7.68 2.93
CA THR A 161 -0.57 7.42 2.00
C THR A 161 -1.10 7.29 0.59
N PRO A 162 -0.26 7.47 -0.45
CA PRO A 162 -0.69 7.27 -1.82
C PRO A 162 -1.11 5.81 -2.04
N ILE A 163 -2.02 5.55 -2.97
CA ILE A 163 -2.43 4.18 -3.31
C ILE A 163 -2.29 3.93 -4.81
N VAL A 164 -2.14 2.66 -5.18
CA VAL A 164 -2.26 2.16 -6.55
C VAL A 164 -3.46 1.24 -6.62
N VAL A 165 -4.51 1.64 -7.34
CA VAL A 165 -5.66 0.82 -7.67
C VAL A 165 -5.25 -0.27 -8.65
N VAL A 166 -5.57 -1.51 -8.31
CA VAL A 166 -5.22 -2.71 -9.07
C VAL A 166 -6.43 -3.25 -9.81
N LYS A 167 -7.59 -3.15 -9.16
CA LYS A 167 -8.85 -3.64 -9.69
C LYS A 167 -10.00 -2.82 -9.12
N ALA A 168 -11.00 -2.57 -9.95
CA ALA A 168 -12.28 -2.06 -9.49
C ALA A 168 -13.43 -2.88 -10.10
N GLN A 169 -14.49 -3.06 -9.33
CA GLN A 169 -15.71 -3.73 -9.74
C GLN A 169 -16.91 -2.93 -9.26
N CYS A 170 -17.96 -2.85 -10.09
CA CYS A 170 -19.24 -2.33 -9.65
C CYS A 170 -20.37 -3.33 -9.90
N TRP A 171 -21.43 -3.20 -9.13
CA TRP A 171 -22.66 -3.97 -9.29
C TRP A 171 -23.86 -3.17 -8.83
N PHE A 172 -25.03 -3.61 -9.24
CA PHE A 172 -26.33 -3.25 -8.69
C PHE A 172 -27.18 -4.51 -8.61
N GLU A 173 -27.99 -4.66 -7.56
CA GLU A 173 -29.01 -5.72 -7.49
C GLU A 173 -30.06 -5.53 -8.59
N THR A 174 -30.38 -4.28 -8.92
CA THR A 174 -31.14 -3.89 -10.11
C THR A 174 -30.45 -2.70 -10.74
N LYS A 175 -29.96 -2.84 -11.97
CA LYS A 175 -29.19 -1.79 -12.64
C LYS A 175 -30.04 -0.57 -12.98
N PRO A 176 -29.45 0.64 -13.06
CA PRO A 176 -30.14 1.79 -13.60
C PRO A 176 -30.38 1.63 -15.11
N ASP A 177 -31.43 2.27 -15.61
CA ASP A 177 -31.81 2.24 -17.02
C ASP A 177 -30.95 3.15 -17.91
N GLN A 178 -30.21 4.06 -17.30
CA GLN A 178 -29.24 4.96 -17.95
C GLN A 178 -28.14 5.34 -16.95
N GLY A 179 -27.04 5.88 -17.48
CA GLY A 179 -25.99 6.51 -16.69
C GLY A 179 -24.63 5.86 -16.89
N ALA A 180 -23.59 6.60 -16.54
CA ALA A 180 -22.23 6.11 -16.49
C ALA A 180 -21.71 6.15 -15.05
N LEU A 181 -20.72 5.31 -14.73
CA LEU A 181 -19.97 5.39 -13.50
C LEU A 181 -18.61 6.00 -13.79
N ASP A 182 -18.35 7.12 -13.13
CA ASP A 182 -17.05 7.79 -13.12
C ASP A 182 -16.45 7.66 -11.71
N VAL A 183 -15.17 7.34 -11.59
CA VAL A 183 -14.45 7.27 -10.32
C VAL A 183 -13.15 8.06 -10.42
N GLY A 184 -12.86 8.88 -9.41
CA GLY A 184 -11.84 9.91 -9.53
C GLY A 184 -11.76 10.86 -8.35
N ALA A 185 -10.78 11.76 -8.39
CA ALA A 185 -10.46 12.69 -7.32
C ALA A 185 -11.23 14.01 -7.42
N ASP A 186 -11.60 14.43 -8.64
CA ASP A 186 -12.41 15.63 -8.82
C ASP A 186 -13.84 15.42 -8.29
N ALA A 187 -14.28 16.29 -7.39
CA ALA A 187 -15.64 16.23 -6.85
C ALA A 187 -16.71 16.65 -7.88
N ALA A 188 -16.34 17.34 -8.97
CA ALA A 188 -17.24 17.76 -10.03
C ALA A 188 -17.43 16.65 -11.07
N ASP A 189 -16.34 16.17 -11.67
CA ASP A 189 -16.30 15.09 -12.65
C ASP A 189 -15.14 14.12 -12.34
N PRO A 190 -15.35 13.13 -11.44
CA PRO A 190 -14.31 12.19 -11.03
C PRO A 190 -14.06 11.15 -12.13
N ASP A 191 -13.18 11.42 -13.10
CA ASP A 191 -12.91 10.55 -14.26
C ASP A 191 -11.52 9.90 -14.28
N GLU A 192 -10.67 10.17 -13.29
CA GLU A 192 -9.25 9.82 -13.37
C GLU A 192 -8.94 8.33 -13.13
N ILE A 193 -9.82 7.57 -12.48
CA ILE A 193 -9.63 6.15 -12.17
C ILE A 193 -10.53 5.27 -13.04
N VAL A 194 -11.80 5.64 -13.19
CA VAL A 194 -12.75 5.00 -14.10
C VAL A 194 -13.44 6.13 -14.85
N ASP A 195 -13.38 6.08 -16.17
CA ASP A 195 -14.02 7.05 -17.04
C ASP A 195 -15.21 6.41 -17.75
N SER A 196 -16.40 6.96 -17.51
CA SER A 196 -17.60 6.73 -18.32
C SER A 196 -18.01 5.26 -18.47
N PHE A 197 -17.91 4.45 -17.40
CA PHE A 197 -18.36 3.05 -17.48
C PHE A 197 -19.88 2.97 -17.64
N ASN A 198 -20.36 2.41 -18.75
CA ASN A 198 -21.78 2.35 -19.06
C ASN A 198 -22.55 1.37 -18.15
N LEU A 199 -23.34 1.90 -17.22
CA LEU A 199 -24.08 1.13 -16.22
C LEU A 199 -25.19 0.25 -16.82
N THR A 200 -25.67 0.57 -18.03
CA THR A 200 -26.71 -0.22 -18.71
C THR A 200 -26.18 -1.59 -19.17
N THR A 201 -24.86 -1.74 -19.28
CA THR A 201 -24.19 -3.01 -19.65
C THR A 201 -24.11 -4.00 -18.49
N LEU A 202 -24.43 -3.57 -17.27
CA LEU A 202 -24.47 -4.47 -16.11
C LEU A 202 -25.51 -5.57 -16.29
N VAL A 203 -25.26 -6.67 -15.59
CA VAL A 203 -26.22 -7.75 -15.35
C VAL A 203 -26.65 -7.64 -13.89
N ASP A 204 -27.96 -7.64 -13.66
CA ASP A 204 -28.54 -7.50 -12.32
C ASP A 204 -27.97 -8.55 -11.35
N GLY A 205 -27.59 -8.09 -10.16
CA GLY A 205 -27.02 -8.92 -9.10
C GLY A 205 -25.62 -9.46 -9.39
N THR A 206 -24.97 -9.05 -10.48
CA THR A 206 -23.65 -9.57 -10.88
C THR A 206 -22.59 -8.46 -10.95
N PRO A 207 -21.43 -8.62 -10.29
CA PRO A 207 -20.35 -7.65 -10.39
C PRO A 207 -19.65 -7.69 -11.75
N SER A 208 -19.44 -6.50 -12.32
CA SER A 208 -18.66 -6.30 -13.54
C SER A 208 -17.31 -5.68 -13.23
N ASN A 209 -16.27 -6.12 -13.94
CA ASN A 209 -14.95 -5.52 -13.84
C ASN A 209 -14.93 -4.17 -14.56
N LEU A 210 -14.38 -3.16 -13.90
CA LEU A 210 -14.17 -1.83 -14.48
C LEU A 210 -12.82 -1.80 -15.19
N ILE A 211 -12.78 -1.08 -16.31
CA ILE A 211 -11.53 -0.75 -16.98
C ILE A 211 -10.97 0.48 -16.28
N LEU A 212 -9.74 0.37 -15.76
CA LEU A 212 -9.08 1.47 -15.07
C LEU A 212 -8.47 2.43 -16.10
N ALA A 213 -8.90 3.68 -16.09
CA ALA A 213 -8.32 4.77 -16.88
C ALA A 213 -7.02 5.29 -16.24
N GLY A 214 -6.97 5.27 -14.92
CA GLY A 214 -5.79 5.58 -14.11
C GLY A 214 -5.75 4.70 -12.86
N THR A 215 -4.58 4.60 -12.26
CA THR A 215 -4.35 3.68 -11.13
C THR A 215 -3.78 4.37 -9.91
N THR A 216 -3.27 5.59 -10.00
CA THR A 216 -2.61 6.25 -8.88
C THR A 216 -3.52 7.26 -8.20
N VAL A 217 -3.60 7.20 -6.88
CA VAL A 217 -4.28 8.23 -6.07
C VAL A 217 -3.27 8.79 -5.07
N ALA A 218 -3.14 10.12 -5.04
CA ALA A 218 -2.22 10.79 -4.12
C ALA A 218 -2.70 10.69 -2.66
N ALA A 219 -1.75 10.82 -1.73
CA ALA A 219 -2.06 10.88 -0.30
C ALA A 219 -3.01 12.04 0.02
N ASN A 220 -3.92 11.82 0.97
CA ASN A 220 -4.91 12.80 1.45
C ASN A 220 -5.86 13.34 0.38
N THR A 221 -5.90 12.71 -0.80
CA THR A 221 -6.90 12.98 -1.83
C THR A 221 -8.16 12.15 -1.55
N ARG A 222 -9.33 12.78 -1.58
CA ARG A 222 -10.61 12.08 -1.49
C ARG A 222 -11.00 11.55 -2.86
N LEU A 223 -11.37 10.27 -2.91
CA LEU A 223 -11.91 9.62 -4.09
C LEU A 223 -13.44 9.62 -4.03
N TRP A 224 -14.06 9.94 -5.16
CA TRP A 224 -15.50 9.96 -5.36
C TRP A 224 -15.89 8.99 -6.46
N ALA A 225 -17.10 8.46 -6.36
CA ALA A 225 -17.76 7.68 -7.40
C ALA A 225 -19.04 8.39 -7.80
N ARG A 226 -19.09 8.88 -9.02
CA ARG A 226 -20.24 9.56 -9.60
C ARG A 226 -21.04 8.56 -10.41
N VAL A 227 -22.27 8.32 -9.99
CA VAL A 227 -23.25 7.55 -10.73
C VAL A 227 -24.10 8.54 -11.52
N GLY A 228 -24.01 8.47 -12.84
CA GLY A 228 -24.78 9.29 -13.76
C GLY A 228 -26.29 9.17 -13.51
N GLN A 229 -27.01 10.24 -13.82
CA GLN A 229 -28.46 10.29 -13.65
C GLN A 229 -29.14 9.17 -14.45
N ALA A 230 -30.00 8.41 -13.78
CA ALA A 230 -30.90 7.45 -14.42
C ALA A 230 -32.10 8.20 -15.03
N ASN A 231 -32.80 7.57 -15.98
CA ASN A 231 -33.93 8.24 -16.63
C ASN A 231 -35.24 7.96 -15.89
N ALA A 232 -35.75 6.74 -16.03
CA ALA A 232 -37.01 6.29 -15.44
C ALA A 232 -36.80 5.34 -14.25
N ALA A 233 -35.69 4.59 -14.20
CA ALA A 233 -35.42 3.61 -13.16
C ALA A 233 -34.01 3.77 -12.58
N ALA A 234 -33.93 4.25 -11.33
CA ALA A 234 -32.68 4.30 -10.58
C ALA A 234 -32.23 2.88 -10.20
N GLY A 235 -30.91 2.70 -10.14
CA GLY A 235 -30.32 1.44 -9.69
C GLY A 235 -30.52 1.21 -8.19
N VAL A 236 -30.70 -0.04 -7.80
CA VAL A 236 -30.92 -0.49 -6.41
C VAL A 236 -29.79 -1.42 -5.96
N GLY A 237 -29.39 -1.31 -4.69
CA GLY A 237 -28.36 -2.20 -4.11
C GLY A 237 -26.99 -2.03 -4.76
N GLY A 238 -26.65 -0.80 -5.15
CA GLY A 238 -25.40 -0.49 -5.85
C GLY A 238 -24.16 -0.62 -4.95
N GLY A 239 -23.06 -1.09 -5.51
CA GLY A 239 -21.77 -1.18 -4.83
C GLY A 239 -20.58 -0.95 -5.75
N LEU A 240 -19.52 -0.38 -5.18
CA LEU A 240 -18.20 -0.24 -5.80
C LEU A 240 -17.16 -0.86 -4.87
N ALA A 241 -16.46 -1.87 -5.38
CA ALA A 241 -15.30 -2.46 -4.73
C ALA A 241 -14.02 -2.03 -5.46
N ILE A 242 -13.05 -1.50 -4.71
CA ILE A 242 -11.73 -1.15 -5.20
C ILE A 242 -10.71 -1.93 -4.41
N GLU A 243 -9.85 -2.66 -5.11
CA GLU A 243 -8.68 -3.32 -4.58
C GLU A 243 -7.44 -2.49 -4.94
N TYR A 244 -6.63 -2.16 -3.93
CA TYR A 244 -5.51 -1.24 -4.05
C TYR A 244 -4.29 -1.64 -3.21
N PHE A 245 -3.10 -1.27 -3.69
CA PHE A 245 -1.87 -1.31 -2.92
C PHE A 245 -1.63 0.03 -2.26
N PRO A 246 -1.60 0.12 -0.91
CA PRO A 246 -1.07 1.31 -0.26
C PRO A 246 0.42 1.42 -0.56
N LEU A 247 0.85 2.60 -1.00
CA LEU A 247 2.23 3.01 -1.06
C LEU A 247 2.64 3.55 0.33
N PRO A 248 3.91 3.44 0.73
CA PRO A 248 4.43 3.99 1.98
C PRO A 248 4.69 5.49 1.78
#